data_AF-A0A8X7TUU7-F1
#
_entry.id   AF-A0A8X7TUU7-F1
#
_cell.length_a   1.000
_cell.length_b   1.000
_cell.length_c   1.000
_cell.angle_alpha   90.00
_cell.angle_beta   90.00
_cell.angle_gamma   90.00
#
_symmetry.space_group_name_H-M   'P 1'
#
loop_
_entity.id
_entity.type
_entity.pdbx_description
1 polymer ?
#
loop_
_entity_poly.entity_id
_entity_poly.type
_entity_poly.pdbx_seq_one_letter_code
_entity_poly.pdbx_strand_id
1 'polypeptide(L)'
;MMSTTASHGRVMMLPSPSRALQNQQPLIGSDMFRLKQTEPRGSRLVVAATAKYKGTKMREEKLSEMIVEKVKEATEVCEADVRSEGCKVAWDEVEEVSQARADLRIKLKLLNQDPLESFCQENPETDECRIYED
;
A
#
# COMPACT_ATOMS: atom_id res chain seq x y z
N MET A 1 -48.68 7.91 24.96
CA MET A 1 -48.31 6.52 24.65
C MET A 1 -46.84 6.49 24.28
N MET A 2 -46.12 5.49 24.80
CA MET A 2 -44.75 5.04 24.46
C MET A 2 -43.56 5.82 25.05
N SER A 3 -43.06 5.26 26.16
CA SER A 3 -41.71 5.38 26.70
C SER A 3 -40.73 4.49 25.92
N THR A 4 -39.43 4.85 25.88
CA THR A 4 -38.20 3.98 25.89
C THR A 4 -36.97 4.87 25.62
N THR A 5 -36.10 5.21 26.58
CA THR A 5 -34.93 4.50 27.19
C THR A 5 -33.62 4.52 26.39
N ALA A 6 -32.56 4.98 27.10
CA ALA A 6 -31.14 4.57 27.07
C ALA A 6 -30.31 4.88 25.79
N SER A 7 -28.99 5.09 25.81
CA SER A 7 -27.95 4.76 26.79
C SER A 7 -26.70 5.63 26.56
N HIS A 8 -25.89 5.77 27.62
CA HIS A 8 -24.62 6.49 27.67
C HIS A 8 -23.46 5.71 27.01
N GLY A 9 -22.44 6.43 26.52
CA GLY A 9 -21.18 5.84 26.07
C GLY A 9 -20.01 6.81 26.20
N ARG A 10 -19.31 6.74 27.34
CA ARG A 10 -18.15 7.52 27.77
C ARG A 10 -16.89 7.10 27.02
N VAL A 11 -16.28 8.00 26.23
CA VAL A 11 -14.93 7.76 25.68
C VAL A 11 -13.91 7.99 26.79
N MET A 12 -13.33 6.90 27.30
CA MET A 12 -12.20 6.93 28.22
C MET A 12 -10.93 7.22 27.41
N MET A 13 -10.35 8.40 27.63
CA MET A 13 -8.96 8.72 27.30
C MET A 13 -8.03 7.92 28.21
N LEU A 14 -7.10 7.14 27.65
CA LEU A 14 -5.98 6.52 28.36
C LEU A 14 -4.75 6.43 27.41
N PRO A 15 -3.51 6.39 27.94
CA PRO A 15 -2.54 7.47 27.74
C PRO A 15 -1.30 7.06 26.94
N SER A 16 -0.63 8.07 26.37
CA SER A 16 0.72 7.99 25.81
C SER A 16 1.75 7.53 26.86
N PRO A 17 2.71 6.65 26.51
CA PRO A 17 3.92 6.49 27.29
C PRO A 17 5.08 7.28 26.68
N SER A 18 5.68 8.13 27.51
CA SER A 18 7.02 8.69 27.32
C SER A 18 7.88 8.32 28.53
N ARG A 19 9.19 8.17 28.29
CA ARG A 19 10.31 8.02 29.26
C ARG A 19 10.43 6.64 29.92
N ALA A 20 11.60 6.13 30.29
CA ALA A 20 13.02 6.45 30.05
C ALA A 20 13.85 5.32 30.71
N LEU A 21 15.10 5.17 30.25
CA LEU A 21 16.30 4.80 31.01
C LEU A 21 16.39 3.38 31.64
N GLN A 22 17.29 2.55 31.09
CA GLN A 22 18.45 1.95 31.81
C GLN A 22 19.19 0.94 30.90
N ASN A 23 20.47 1.20 30.56
CA ASN A 23 21.67 0.58 31.19
C ASN A 23 22.10 -0.66 30.37
N GLN A 24 23.28 -0.80 29.76
CA GLN A 24 24.66 -0.70 30.29
C GLN A 24 25.67 -0.62 29.12
N GLN A 25 26.72 0.21 29.23
CA GLN A 25 28.08 -0.09 28.73
C GLN A 25 28.76 -1.02 29.76
N PRO A 26 29.87 -1.77 29.50
CA PRO A 26 31.00 -1.52 28.59
C PRO A 26 31.45 -2.81 27.82
N LEU A 27 32.47 -2.91 26.95
CA LEU A 27 33.93 -2.85 27.14
C LEU A 27 34.61 -2.80 25.75
N ILE A 28 35.80 -2.23 25.76
CA ILE A 28 36.73 -2.02 24.66
C ILE A 28 37.24 -3.37 24.14
N GLY A 29 37.11 -3.59 22.84
CA GLY A 29 37.72 -4.71 22.11
C GLY A 29 38.15 -4.24 20.73
N SER A 30 39.39 -3.79 20.63
CA SER A 30 40.04 -3.43 19.37
C SER A 30 40.43 -4.70 18.63
N ASP A 31 39.61 -5.17 17.70
CA ASP A 31 39.98 -6.27 16.80
C ASP A 31 39.80 -5.85 15.34
N MET A 32 40.92 -5.39 14.79
CA MET A 32 41.42 -5.64 13.45
C MET A 32 40.36 -5.93 12.36
N PHE A 33 39.71 -4.89 11.86
CA PHE A 33 39.01 -4.92 10.58
C PHE A 33 40.00 -5.13 9.43
N ARG A 34 40.27 -6.38 9.12
CA ARG A 34 40.80 -6.81 7.82
C ARG A 34 40.17 -8.16 7.47
N LEU A 35 38.93 -8.12 7.00
CA LEU A 35 38.47 -9.12 6.05
C LEU A 35 38.37 -8.49 4.67
N LYS A 36 39.02 -9.20 3.75
CA LYS A 36 39.24 -8.83 2.37
C LYS A 36 37.93 -8.59 1.63
N GLN A 37 38.01 -7.64 0.71
CA GLN A 37 37.15 -7.54 -0.47
C GLN A 37 36.87 -8.94 -1.01
N THR A 38 35.60 -9.35 -0.96
CA THR A 38 35.09 -10.49 -1.71
C THR A 38 33.94 -9.98 -2.58
N GLU A 39 34.23 -9.89 -3.87
CA GLU A 39 33.36 -9.86 -5.04
C GLU A 39 31.84 -9.68 -4.80
N PRO A 40 31.21 -8.59 -5.29
CA PRO A 40 29.76 -8.43 -5.24
C PRO A 40 29.10 -9.30 -6.33
N ARG A 41 29.04 -10.62 -6.11
CA ARG A 41 28.11 -11.49 -6.83
C ARG A 41 26.76 -11.48 -6.09
N GLY A 42 25.94 -10.46 -6.36
CA GLY A 42 24.59 -10.41 -5.78
C GLY A 42 23.71 -9.20 -6.10
N SER A 43 24.20 -8.15 -6.75
CA SER A 43 23.44 -6.89 -6.90
C SER A 43 22.33 -6.92 -7.95
N ARG A 44 22.09 -8.04 -8.65
CA ARG A 44 21.17 -8.06 -9.80
C ARG A 44 19.69 -8.08 -9.40
N LEU A 45 19.35 -8.59 -8.21
CA LEU A 45 17.96 -8.74 -7.77
C LEU A 45 17.32 -7.43 -7.24
N VAL A 46 18.06 -6.60 -6.53
CA VAL A 46 17.55 -5.33 -5.94
C VAL A 46 17.26 -4.24 -6.97
N VAL A 47 18.00 -4.21 -8.09
CA VAL A 47 17.76 -3.25 -9.19
C VAL A 47 16.45 -3.55 -9.91
N ALA A 48 16.09 -4.83 -10.05
CA ALA A 48 14.87 -5.24 -10.73
C ALA A 48 13.59 -4.89 -9.94
N ALA A 49 13.61 -5.03 -8.62
CA ALA A 49 12.47 -4.69 -7.76
C ALA A 49 12.18 -3.18 -7.74
N THR A 50 13.22 -2.34 -7.63
CA THR A 50 13.08 -0.88 -7.62
C THR A 50 12.65 -0.31 -8.98
N ALA A 51 13.10 -0.91 -10.09
CA ALA A 51 12.67 -0.54 -11.44
C ALA A 51 11.18 -0.85 -11.71
N LYS A 52 10.66 -1.98 -11.21
CA LYS A 52 9.25 -2.35 -11.34
C LYS A 52 8.32 -1.35 -10.64
N TYR A 53 8.69 -0.89 -9.44
CA TYR A 53 7.93 0.09 -8.67
C TYR A 53 7.84 1.46 -9.36
N LYS A 54 8.93 1.92 -9.99
CA LYS A 54 8.95 3.20 -10.71
C LYS A 54 8.03 3.16 -11.95
N GLY A 55 8.00 2.02 -12.66
CA GLY A 55 7.10 1.84 -13.80
C GLY A 55 5.62 1.82 -13.43
N THR A 56 5.26 1.16 -12.31
CA THR A 56 3.87 1.14 -11.82
C THR A 56 3.40 2.52 -11.36
N LYS A 57 4.26 3.30 -10.71
CA LYS A 57 3.93 4.66 -10.27
C LYS A 57 3.65 5.60 -11.44
N MET A 58 4.50 5.61 -12.48
CA MET A 58 4.27 6.45 -13.66
C MET A 58 2.97 6.08 -14.38
N ARG A 59 2.60 4.78 -14.39
CA ARG A 59 1.32 4.35 -14.97
C ARG A 59 0.12 4.85 -14.16
N GLU A 60 0.21 4.84 -12.83
CA GLU A 60 -0.84 5.40 -11.95
C GLU A 60 -1.03 6.91 -12.18
N GLU A 61 0.08 7.66 -12.27
CA GLU A 61 0.07 9.10 -12.56
C GLU A 61 -0.58 9.39 -13.93
N LYS A 62 -0.17 8.66 -14.99
CA LYS A 62 -0.75 8.79 -16.32
C LYS A 62 -2.26 8.49 -16.35
N LEU A 63 -2.72 7.46 -15.64
CA LEU A 63 -4.14 7.15 -15.53
C LEU A 63 -4.89 8.26 -14.78
N SER A 64 -4.27 8.85 -13.76
CA SER A 64 -4.87 9.97 -13.03
C SER A 64 -5.03 11.21 -13.90
N GLU A 65 -4.04 11.53 -14.74
CA GLU A 65 -4.12 12.64 -15.70
C GLU A 65 -5.23 12.40 -16.73
N MET A 66 -5.30 11.18 -17.27
CA MET A 66 -6.32 10.80 -18.24
C MET A 66 -7.74 10.86 -17.67
N ILE A 67 -7.94 10.51 -16.39
CA ILE A 67 -9.24 10.67 -15.72
C ILE A 67 -9.63 12.15 -15.65
N VAL A 68 -8.70 13.04 -15.33
CA VAL A 68 -8.99 14.48 -15.26
C VAL A 68 -9.36 15.04 -16.63
N GLU A 69 -8.68 14.61 -17.69
CA GLU A 69 -9.02 14.97 -19.07
C GLU A 69 -10.42 14.46 -19.45
N LYS A 70 -10.70 13.18 -19.22
CA LYS A 70 -12.00 12.55 -19.53
C LYS A 70 -13.16 13.14 -18.75
N VAL A 71 -12.95 13.54 -17.49
CA VAL A 71 -13.96 14.24 -16.69
C VAL A 71 -14.29 15.60 -17.29
N LYS A 72 -13.29 16.33 -17.80
CA LYS A 72 -13.55 17.60 -18.50
C LYS A 72 -14.34 17.38 -19.78
N GLU A 73 -13.92 16.42 -20.61
CA GLU A 73 -14.65 16.04 -21.83
C GLU A 73 -16.10 15.66 -21.52
N ALA A 74 -16.32 14.80 -20.52
CA ALA A 74 -17.66 14.40 -20.11
C ALA A 74 -18.49 15.58 -19.60
N THR A 75 -17.86 16.51 -18.85
CA THR A 75 -18.55 17.72 -18.37
C THR A 75 -18.99 18.58 -19.55
N GLU A 76 -18.10 18.85 -20.51
CA GLU A 76 -18.41 19.64 -21.72
C GLU A 76 -19.52 19.01 -22.57
N VAL A 77 -19.50 17.68 -22.75
CA VAL A 77 -20.56 16.96 -23.50
C VAL A 77 -21.90 16.98 -22.76
N CYS A 78 -21.88 16.91 -21.43
CA CYS A 78 -23.08 16.90 -20.59
C CYS A 78 -23.66 18.30 -20.31
N GLU A 79 -22.95 19.39 -20.62
CA GLU A 79 -23.43 20.77 -20.40
C GLU A 79 -24.73 21.07 -21.16
N ALA A 80 -24.89 20.50 -22.36
CA ALA A 80 -26.07 20.72 -23.18
C ALA A 80 -27.29 19.90 -22.68
N ASP A 81 -27.08 18.61 -22.42
CA ASP A 81 -28.13 17.72 -21.91
C ASP A 81 -27.53 16.55 -21.10
N VAL A 82 -27.81 16.56 -19.80
CA VAL A 82 -27.38 15.56 -18.82
C VAL A 82 -28.06 14.19 -19.04
N ARG A 83 -29.19 14.15 -19.74
CA ARG A 83 -29.93 12.89 -20.02
C ARG A 83 -29.59 12.30 -21.38
N SER A 84 -28.84 13.03 -22.21
CA SER A 84 -28.45 12.58 -23.55
C SER A 84 -27.64 11.28 -23.49
N GLU A 85 -27.76 10.47 -24.55
CA GLU A 85 -26.97 9.24 -24.66
C GLU A 85 -25.47 9.54 -24.77
N GLY A 86 -25.10 10.65 -25.42
CA GLY A 86 -23.70 11.10 -25.50
C GLY A 86 -23.09 11.44 -24.14
N CYS A 87 -23.85 12.06 -23.25
CA CYS A 87 -23.41 12.33 -21.88
C CYS A 87 -23.17 11.04 -21.09
N LYS A 88 -24.04 10.03 -21.23
CA LYS A 88 -23.86 8.73 -20.57
C LYS A 88 -22.60 8.03 -21.07
N VAL A 89 -22.41 7.95 -22.38
CA VAL A 89 -21.21 7.33 -22.97
C VAL A 89 -19.93 8.02 -22.51
N ALA A 90 -19.92 9.36 -22.42
CA ALA A 90 -18.74 10.08 -21.94
C ALA A 90 -18.43 9.77 -20.47
N TRP A 91 -19.45 9.62 -19.62
CA TRP A 91 -19.26 9.18 -18.24
C TRP A 91 -18.88 7.69 -18.12
N ASP A 92 -19.36 6.83 -19.01
CA ASP A 92 -18.96 5.41 -19.07
C ASP A 92 -17.45 5.31 -19.38
N GLU A 93 -16.92 6.15 -20.28
CA GLU A 93 -15.47 6.21 -20.54
C GLU A 93 -14.66 6.62 -19.29
N VAL A 94 -15.17 7.58 -18.50
CA VAL A 94 -14.55 7.99 -17.22
C VAL A 94 -14.54 6.83 -16.22
N GLU A 95 -15.63 6.06 -16.17
CA GLU A 95 -15.76 4.88 -15.30
C GLU A 95 -14.72 3.81 -15.66
N GLU A 96 -14.56 3.49 -16.95
CA GLU A 96 -13.60 2.50 -17.43
C GLU A 96 -12.15 2.88 -17.10
N VAL A 97 -11.74 4.14 -17.32
CA VAL A 97 -10.38 4.60 -16.97
C VAL A 97 -10.18 4.59 -15.45
N SER A 98 -11.21 4.93 -14.68
CA SER A 98 -11.17 4.90 -13.21
C SER A 98 -11.04 3.48 -12.67
N GLN A 99 -11.75 2.52 -13.29
CA GLN A 99 -11.64 1.10 -12.97
C GLN A 99 -10.23 0.58 -13.26
N ALA A 100 -9.67 0.91 -14.42
CA ALA A 100 -8.30 0.53 -14.77
C ALA A 100 -7.27 1.05 -13.74
N ARG A 101 -7.47 2.27 -13.20
CA ARG A 101 -6.65 2.81 -12.12
C ARG A 101 -6.84 2.07 -10.79
N ALA A 102 -8.09 1.75 -10.42
CA ALA A 102 -8.38 1.01 -9.21
C ALA A 102 -7.74 -0.39 -9.23
N ASP A 103 -7.89 -1.11 -10.34
CA ASP A 103 -7.29 -2.43 -10.57
C ASP A 103 -5.77 -2.39 -10.42
N LEU A 104 -5.13 -1.34 -10.96
CA LEU A 104 -3.69 -1.15 -10.81
C LEU A 104 -3.29 -0.99 -9.34
N ARG A 105 -4.03 -0.21 -8.56
CA ARG A 105 -3.75 -0.01 -7.13
C ARG A 105 -3.96 -1.30 -6.33
N ILE A 106 -4.97 -2.10 -6.66
CA ILE A 106 -5.19 -3.41 -6.03
C ILE A 106 -4.01 -4.34 -6.32
N LYS A 107 -3.60 -4.45 -7.58
CA LYS A 107 -2.43 -5.25 -7.98
C LYS A 107 -1.16 -4.78 -7.28
N LEU A 108 -0.96 -3.47 -7.15
CA LEU A 108 0.18 -2.92 -6.43
C LEU A 108 0.16 -3.29 -4.95
N LYS A 109 -1.00 -3.25 -4.29
CA LYS A 109 -1.12 -3.68 -2.88
C LYS A 109 -0.78 -5.16 -2.71
N LEU A 110 -1.25 -6.02 -3.61
CA LEU A 110 -0.93 -7.44 -3.60
C LEU A 110 0.58 -7.69 -3.81
N LEU A 111 1.22 -6.93 -4.69
CA LEU A 111 2.69 -7.02 -4.88
C LEU A 111 3.49 -6.48 -3.69
N ASN A 112 2.89 -5.61 -2.87
CA ASN A 112 3.50 -5.13 -1.63
C ASN A 112 3.09 -5.97 -0.40
N GLN A 113 2.35 -7.08 -0.58
CA GLN A 113 2.21 -8.05 0.50
C GLN A 113 3.59 -8.63 0.83
N ASP A 114 3.76 -8.97 2.11
CA ASP A 114 5.02 -9.49 2.59
C ASP A 114 5.34 -10.79 1.82
N PRO A 115 6.49 -10.87 1.13
CA PRO A 115 6.91 -12.10 0.47
C PRO A 115 6.87 -13.33 1.39
N LEU A 116 7.08 -13.13 2.69
CA LEU A 116 7.03 -14.19 3.70
C LEU A 116 5.61 -14.75 3.89
N GLU A 117 4.56 -13.93 3.75
CA GLU A 117 3.16 -14.35 3.94
C GLU A 117 2.77 -15.43 2.92
N SER A 118 3.13 -15.24 1.65
CA SER A 118 2.91 -16.25 0.60
C SER A 118 3.73 -17.54 0.82
N PHE A 119 4.95 -17.41 1.34
CA PHE A 119 5.83 -18.55 1.63
C PHE A 119 5.29 -19.38 2.80
N CYS A 120 4.81 -18.73 3.86
CA CYS A 120 4.20 -19.38 5.02
C CYS A 120 2.87 -20.05 4.71
N GLN A 121 2.12 -19.56 3.72
CA GLN A 121 0.89 -20.20 3.26
C GLN A 121 1.15 -21.60 2.65
N GLU A 122 2.27 -21.76 1.96
CA GLU A 122 2.66 -23.02 1.29
C GLU A 122 3.53 -23.92 2.17
N ASN A 123 4.23 -23.36 3.17
CA ASN A 123 5.16 -24.08 4.05
C ASN A 123 4.95 -23.72 5.53
N PRO A 124 3.80 -24.08 6.14
CA PRO A 124 3.46 -23.72 7.51
C PRO A 124 4.39 -24.34 8.58
N GLU A 125 5.11 -25.40 8.24
CA GLU A 125 5.98 -26.15 9.13
C GLU A 125 7.40 -25.58 9.25
N THR A 126 7.77 -24.64 8.38
CA THR A 126 9.09 -23.99 8.39
C THR A 126 9.28 -23.14 9.64
N ASP A 127 10.53 -23.04 10.10
CA ASP A 127 10.85 -22.33 11.34
C ASP A 127 10.50 -20.84 11.27
N GLU A 128 10.47 -20.27 10.06
CA GLU A 128 10.07 -18.90 9.77
C GLU A 128 8.54 -18.68 9.89
N CYS A 129 7.74 -19.74 9.81
CA CYS A 129 6.29 -19.69 9.67
C CYS A 129 5.52 -20.43 10.77
N ARG A 130 6.23 -21.13 11.66
CA ARG A 130 5.63 -21.88 12.76
C ARG A 130 5.08 -20.95 13.84
N ILE A 131 3.75 -20.83 13.90
CA ILE A 131 3.04 -20.12 14.96
C ILE A 131 2.60 -21.12 16.03
N TYR A 132 2.94 -20.87 17.29
CA TYR A 132 2.44 -21.63 18.44
C TYR A 132 1.25 -20.89 19.04
N GLU A 133 0.12 -21.57 19.23
CA GLU A 133 -1.00 -21.04 20.02
C GLU A 133 -0.70 -21.29 21.51
N ASP A 134 -0.60 -20.20 22.29
CA ASP A 134 -0.39 -20.24 23.75
C ASP A 134 -1.67 -20.64 24.52
#